data_AF-A0A9D5ZFE0-F1
#
_entry.id   AF-A0A9D5ZFE0-F1
#
_cell.length_a   1.000
_cell.length_b   1.000
_cell.length_c   1.000
_cell.angle_alpha   90.00
_cell.angle_beta   90.00
_cell.angle_gamma   90.00
#
_symmetry.space_group_name_H-M   'P 1'
#
loop_
_entity.id
_entity.type
_entity.pdbx_description
1 polymer ?
#
loop_
_entity_poly.entity_id
_entity_poly.type
_entity_poly.pdbx_seq_one_letter_code
_entity_poly.pdbx_strand_id
1 'polypeptide(L)' 'MANLPILSLLIFLPLAGAGFILAINGDDDIGKRNARRVALWTSSVTFLLSLHVWFNFDPSTADFQFVEKVDWIP' A
#
# COMPACT_ATOMS: atom_id res chain seq x y z
N MET A 1 14.56 -16.64 5.88
CA MET A 1 13.96 -16.22 4.60
C MET A 1 13.34 -14.86 4.83
N ALA A 2 13.55 -13.87 3.97
CA ALA A 2 12.95 -12.56 4.16
C ALA A 2 11.43 -12.68 3.94
N ASN A 3 10.64 -12.54 5.01
CA ASN A 3 9.20 -12.38 4.89
C ASN A 3 8.94 -10.99 4.33
N LEU A 4 8.11 -10.91 3.27
CA LEU A 4 7.70 -9.62 2.72
C LEU A 4 6.88 -8.87 3.78
N PRO A 5 7.22 -7.61 4.14
CA PRO A 5 6.49 -6.84 5.14
C PRO A 5 5.18 -6.28 4.56
N ILE A 6 4.19 -7.16 4.39
CA ILE A 6 2.94 -6.86 3.69
C ILE A 6 2.08 -5.82 4.39
N LEU A 7 2.05 -5.77 5.73
CA LEU A 7 1.29 -4.75 6.46
C LEU A 7 1.94 -3.38 6.27
N SER A 8 3.27 -3.29 6.38
CA SER A 8 3.99 -2.06 6.09
C SER A 8 3.75 -1.61 4.65
N LEU A 9 3.80 -2.51 3.67
CA LEU A 9 3.49 -2.18 2.28
C LEU A 9 2.06 -1.65 2.12
N LEU A 10 1.07 -2.28 2.75
CA LEU A 10 -0.32 -1.80 2.71
C LEU A 10 -0.48 -0.40 3.31
N ILE A 11 0.26 -0.07 4.37
CA ILE A 11 0.23 1.23 5.03
C ILE A 11 0.94 2.31 4.19
N PHE A 12 2.13 2.01 3.66
CA PHE A 12 2.98 3.02 3.02
C PHE A 12 2.78 3.16 1.51
N LEU A 13 2.27 2.16 0.80
CA LEU A 13 2.07 2.22 -0.66
C LEU A 13 1.07 3.31 -1.09
N PRO A 14 -0.07 3.53 -0.40
CA PRO A 14 -0.94 4.68 -0.65
C PRO A 14 -0.23 6.02 -0.46
N LEU A 15 0.64 6.14 0.54
CA LEU A 15 1.43 7.35 0.80
C LEU A 15 2.46 7.59 -0.31
N ALA A 16 3.13 6.53 -0.79
CA ALA A 16 4.03 6.63 -1.94
C ALA A 16 3.28 7.07 -3.20
N GLY A 17 2.08 6.52 -3.46
CA GLY A 17 1.22 6.95 -4.56
C GLY A 17 0.79 8.41 -4.45
N ALA A 18 0.44 8.87 -3.25
CA ALA A 18 0.17 10.29 -3.00
C ALA A 18 1.41 11.15 -3.27
N GLY A 19 2.60 10.71 -2.87
CA GLY A 19 3.87 11.36 -3.19
C GLY A 19 4.11 11.50 -4.70
N PHE A 20 3.81 10.46 -5.48
CA PHE A 20 3.89 10.54 -6.94
C PHE A 20 2.86 11.51 -7.54
N ILE A 21 1.64 11.56 -6.98
CA ILE A 21 0.62 12.53 -7.42
C ILE A 21 1.06 13.97 -7.14
N LEU A 22 1.71 14.24 -5.99
CA LEU A 22 2.24 15.57 -5.67
C LEU A 22 3.29 16.06 -6.67
N ALA A 23 4.02 15.15 -7.31
CA ALA A 23 5.00 15.48 -8.34
C ALA A 23 4.38 15.74 -9.72
N ILE A 24 3.08 15.53 -9.90
CA ILE A 24 2.38 15.75 -11.17
C ILE A 24 1.85 17.19 -11.21
N ASN A 25 2.19 17.92 -12.27
CA ASN A 25 1.55 19.21 -12.56
C ASN A 25 0.08 18.98 -12.91
N GLY A 26 -0.84 19.61 -12.17
CA GLY A 26 -2.29 19.42 -12.32
C GLY A 26 -3.00 20.48 -13.18
N ASP A 27 -2.27 21.42 -13.77
CA ASP A 27 -2.87 22.56 -14.48
C ASP A 27 -3.44 22.17 -15.85
N ASP A 28 -2.87 21.14 -16.48
CA ASP A 28 -3.32 20.63 -17.78
C ASP A 28 -4.12 19.32 -17.68
N ASP A 29 -4.83 18.99 -18.77
CA ASP A 29 -5.67 17.78 -18.82
C ASP A 29 -4.84 16.49 -18.78
N ILE A 30 -3.60 16.54 -19.28
CA ILE A 30 -2.68 15.41 -19.25
C ILE A 30 -2.29 15.10 -17.80
N GLY A 31 -1.92 16.11 -17.03
CA GLY A 31 -1.61 16.04 -15.62
C GLY A 31 -2.75 15.49 -14.78
N LYS A 32 -3.95 16.05 -14.94
CA LYS A 32 -5.18 15.53 -14.27
C LYS A 32 -5.43 14.06 -14.58
N ARG A 33 -5.26 13.64 -15.84
CA ARG A 33 -5.41 12.24 -16.25
C ARG A 33 -4.34 11.35 -15.65
N ASN A 34 -3.09 11.81 -15.60
CA ASN A 34 -1.98 11.06 -15.02
C ASN A 34 -2.17 10.89 -13.51
N ALA A 35 -2.56 11.93 -12.78
CA ALA A 35 -2.86 11.86 -11.36
C ALA A 35 -3.96 10.82 -11.06
N ARG A 36 -5.05 10.81 -11.84
CA ARG A 36 -6.11 9.78 -11.72
C ARG A 36 -5.60 8.37 -12.02
N ARG A 37 -4.75 8.20 -13.02
CA ARG A 37 -4.14 6.89 -13.35
C ARG A 37 -3.24 6.39 -12.23
N VAL A 38 -2.41 7.26 -11.65
CA VAL A 38 -1.55 6.91 -10.51
C VAL A 38 -2.39 6.53 -9.30
N ALA A 39 -3.44 7.30 -8.99
CA ALA A 39 -4.36 6.99 -7.91
C ALA A 39 -5.03 5.62 -8.12
N LEU A 40 -5.52 5.35 -9.33
CA LEU A 40 -6.16 4.07 -9.68
C LEU A 40 -5.19 2.89 -9.57
N TRP A 41 -3.97 3.02 -10.09
CA TRP A 41 -2.97 1.96 -9.99
C TRP A 41 -2.56 1.71 -8.54
N THR A 42 -2.30 2.76 -7.77
CA THR A 42 -1.91 2.65 -6.36
C THR A 42 -3.01 1.96 -5.54
N SER A 43 -4.27 2.38 -5.69
CA SER A 43 -5.38 1.77 -4.98
C SER A 43 -5.64 0.33 -5.43
N SER A 44 -5.52 0.04 -6.72
CA SER A 44 -5.67 -1.33 -7.24
C SER A 44 -4.60 -2.27 -6.68
N VAL A 45 -3.33 -1.86 -6.67
CA VAL A 45 -2.24 -2.66 -6.09
C VAL A 45 -2.45 -2.86 -4.59
N THR A 46 -2.78 -1.79 -3.86
CA THR A 46 -3.10 -1.86 -2.42
C THR A 46 -4.25 -2.85 -2.16
N PHE A 47 -5.30 -2.79 -2.96
CA PHE A 47 -6.44 -3.69 -2.87
C PHE A 47 -6.05 -5.15 -3.11
N LEU A 48 -5.26 -5.44 -4.15
CA LEU A 48 -4.79 -6.80 -4.43
C LEU A 48 -3.91 -7.35 -3.30
N LEU A 49 -3.03 -6.53 -2.72
CA LEU A 49 -2.26 -6.92 -1.54
C LEU A 49 -3.17 -7.17 -0.33
N SER A 50 -4.24 -6.39 -0.14
CA SER A 50 -5.19 -6.60 0.95
C SER A 50 -5.95 -7.92 0.81
N LEU A 51 -6.28 -8.33 -0.42
CA LEU A 51 -6.88 -9.63 -0.69
C LEU A 51 -5.90 -10.77 -0.38
N HIS A 52 -4.61 -10.60 -0.67
CA HIS A 52 -3.61 -11.59 -0.29
C HIS A 52 -3.57 -11.80 1.24
N VAL A 53 -3.61 -10.72 2.03
CA VAL A 53 -3.71 -10.82 3.49
C VAL A 53 -4.99 -11.56 3.90
N TRP A 54 -6.14 -11.20 3.31
CA TRP A 54 -7.41 -11.81 3.64
C TRP A 54 -7.45 -13.33 3.36
N PHE A 55 -6.93 -13.79 2.22
CA PHE A 55 -6.92 -15.21 1.88
C PHE A 55 -5.94 -16.05 2.70
N ASN A 56 -4.89 -15.43 3.27
CA ASN A 56 -3.89 -16.11 4.08
C ASN A 56 -4.15 -15.96 5.59
N PHE A 57 -5.24 -15.32 5.98
CA PHE A 57 -5.59 -15.12 7.39
C PHE A 57 -6.16 -16.41 7.99
N ASP A 58 -5.65 -16.81 9.15
CA ASP A 58 -6.14 -17.96 9.92
C ASP A 58 -7.18 -17.52 10.97
N PRO A 59 -8.48 -17.80 10.79
CA PRO A 59 -9.49 -17.42 11.77
C PRO A 59 -9.55 -18.32 13.01
N SER A 60 -8.72 -19.38 13.09
CA SER A 60 -8.75 -20.34 14.22
C SER A 60 -8.01 -19.86 15.46
N THR A 61 -7.20 -18.81 15.35
CA THR A 61 -6.43 -18.22 16.46
C THR A 61 -6.84 -16.77 16.72
N ALA A 62 -6.70 -16.34 17.98
CA ALA A 62 -6.84 -14.95 18.41
C ALA A 62 -5.52 -14.16 18.33
N ASP A 63 -4.42 -14.81 17.92
CA ASP A 63 -3.11 -14.17 17.82
C ASP A 63 -3.05 -13.14 16.69
N PHE A 64 -2.23 -12.11 16.86
CA PHE A 64 -1.91 -11.19 15.78
C PHE A 64 -1.11 -11.91 14.69
N GLN A 65 -1.57 -11.79 13.44
CA GLN A 65 -0.91 -12.34 12.25
C GLN A 65 -0.25 -11.23 11.45
N PHE A 66 0.71 -11.60 10.61
CA PHE A 66 1.51 -10.66 9.80
C PHE A 66 2.24 -9.59 10.65
N VAL A 67 2.60 -9.95 11.89
CA VAL A 67 3.25 -9.02 12.84
C VAL A 67 4.63 -8.61 12.31
N GLU A 68 4.80 -7.31 12.12
CA GLU A 68 6.04 -6.69 11.68
C GLU A 68 6.56 -5.78 12.79
N LYS A 69 7.74 -6.10 13.33
CA LYS A 69 8.39 -5.31 14.39
C LYS A 69 9.68 -4.72 13.86
N VAL A 70 9.77 -3.40 13.95
CA VAL A 70 10.96 -2.62 13.59
C VAL A 70 11.19 -1.62 14.71
N ASP A 71 12.42 -1.54 15.21
CA ASP A 71 12.79 -0.53 16.19
C ASP A 71 12.74 0.85 15.53
N TRP A 72 11.85 1.73 16.02
CA TRP A 72 11.69 3.07 15.45
C TRP A 72 12.78 4.01 15.98
N ILE A 73 12.95 4.07 17.29
CA ILE A 73 14.00 4.81 17.98
C ILE A 73 14.63 3.81 18.96
N PRO A 74 15.96 3.59 18.89
CA PRO A 74 16.65 2.61 19.73
C PRO A 74 16.69 3.01 21.21
#